data_AF-A0A2N8DWP6-F1
#
_entry.id   AF-A0A2N8DWP6-F1
#
_cell.length_a   1.000
_cell.length_b   1.000
_cell.length_c   1.000
_cell.angle_alpha   90.00
_cell.angle_beta   90.00
_cell.angle_gamma   90.00
#
_symmetry.space_group_name_H-M   'P 1'
#
loop_
_entity.id
_entity.type
_entity.pdbx_description
1 polymer ?
#
loop_
_entity_poly.entity_id
_entity_poly.type
_entity_poly.pdbx_seq_one_letter_code
_entity_poly.pdbx_strand_id
1 'polypeptide(L)'
;METSLETVALFSLKLAYEEEGLSPILRDDMVMGDYQKDVFELLVRRGDVETIQFKMNECLALAMDALGGFEKPLGRELHKLSTDLSQAQSLEQLDQPLLALKGYLKDIL
;
A
#
# COMPACT_ATOMS: atom_id res chain seq x y z
N MET A 1 0.03 -13.28 -1.76
CA MET A 1 -0.66 -11.97 -1.87
C MET A 1 -0.39 -11.11 -0.63
N GLU A 2 -0.63 -11.65 0.55
CA GLU A 2 -0.45 -11.12 1.90
C GLU A 2 0.88 -10.38 2.11
N THR A 3 2.01 -11.00 1.75
CA THR A 3 3.33 -10.35 1.88
C THR A 3 3.43 -9.12 0.98
N SER A 4 2.80 -9.13 -0.21
CA SER A 4 2.78 -7.96 -1.08
C SER A 4 1.88 -6.85 -0.52
N LEU A 5 0.75 -7.20 0.11
CA LEU A 5 -0.12 -6.25 0.81
C LEU A 5 0.64 -5.56 1.97
N GLU A 6 1.29 -6.35 2.83
CA GLU A 6 2.14 -5.81 3.91
C GLU A 6 3.26 -4.92 3.36
N THR A 7 3.91 -5.35 2.27
CA THR A 7 5.01 -4.57 1.67
C THR A 7 4.54 -3.25 1.09
N VAL A 8 3.38 -3.23 0.42
CA VAL A 8 2.78 -1.99 -0.10
C VAL A 8 2.45 -1.05 1.05
N ALA A 9 1.79 -1.54 2.10
CA ALA A 9 1.49 -0.73 3.28
C ALA A 9 2.76 -0.16 3.93
N LEU A 10 3.78 -1.00 4.13
CA LEU A 10 5.07 -0.58 4.69
C LEU A 10 5.69 0.52 3.85
N PHE A 11 5.77 0.34 2.53
CA PHE A 11 6.40 1.33 1.66
C PHE A 11 5.61 2.65 1.60
N SER A 12 4.29 2.58 1.58
CA SER A 12 3.44 3.77 1.67
C SER A 12 3.66 4.55 2.98
N LEU A 13 3.75 3.85 4.11
CA LEU A 13 4.00 4.47 5.41
C LEU A 13 5.42 5.02 5.52
N LYS A 14 6.41 4.33 4.93
CA LYS A 14 7.79 4.83 4.82
C LYS A 14 7.82 6.17 4.07
N LEU A 15 7.21 6.23 2.89
CA LEU A 15 7.14 7.50 2.13
C LEU A 15 6.47 8.62 2.91
N ALA A 16 5.46 8.31 3.72
CA ALA A 16 4.70 9.31 4.45
C ALA A 16 5.40 9.82 5.72
N TYR A 17 6.19 8.98 6.38
CA TYR A 17 6.63 9.24 7.75
C TYR A 17 8.13 9.03 8.00
N GLU A 18 8.88 8.40 7.09
CA GLU A 18 10.34 8.35 7.21
C GLU A 18 10.94 9.68 6.77
N GLU A 19 11.35 10.48 7.75
CA GLU A 19 12.12 11.69 7.53
C GLU A 19 13.62 11.44 7.70
N GLU A 20 14.43 12.28 7.05
CA GLU A 20 15.89 12.19 7.12
C GLU A 20 16.38 12.31 8.57
N GLY A 21 17.16 11.33 9.03
CA GLY A 21 17.71 11.29 10.38
C GLY A 21 16.82 10.63 11.43
N LEU A 22 15.60 10.20 11.08
CA LEU A 22 14.76 9.37 11.94
C LEU A 22 15.05 7.87 11.78
N SER A 23 14.60 7.07 12.75
CA SER A 23 14.69 5.60 12.64
C SER A 23 13.75 5.10 11.55
N PRO A 24 14.15 4.09 10.77
CA PRO A 24 13.29 3.54 9.74
C PRO A 24 12.10 2.81 10.36
N ILE A 25 10.94 2.92 9.72
CA ILE A 25 9.74 2.14 10.00
C ILE A 25 10.00 0.68 9.63
N LEU A 26 9.74 -0.21 10.58
CA LEU A 26 9.89 -1.65 10.46
C LEU A 26 8.53 -2.35 10.45
N ARG A 27 8.53 -3.64 10.10
CA ARG A 27 7.30 -4.45 10.02
C ARG A 27 6.61 -4.64 11.37
N ASP A 28 7.38 -4.59 12.44
CA ASP A 28 6.95 -4.79 13.82
C ASP A 28 6.62 -3.48 14.56
N ASP A 29 6.76 -2.33 13.91
CA ASP A 29 6.38 -1.06 14.50
C ASP A 29 4.87 -0.94 14.68
N MET A 30 4.45 -0.19 15.71
CA MET A 30 3.04 0.00 16.05
C MET A 30 2.21 0.56 14.89
N VAL A 31 2.80 1.42 14.05
CA VAL A 31 2.13 2.00 12.87
C VAL A 31 1.75 0.94 11.83
N MET A 32 2.47 -0.18 11.80
CA MET A 32 2.19 -1.31 10.91
C MET A 32 1.11 -2.25 11.46
N GLY A 33 0.65 -2.10 12.71
CA GLY A 33 -0.18 -3.10 13.40
C GLY A 33 -1.43 -3.53 12.62
N ASP A 34 -2.08 -2.60 11.93
CA ASP A 34 -3.27 -2.86 11.12
C ASP A 34 -2.98 -3.39 9.70
N TYR A 35 -1.70 -3.51 9.35
CA TYR A 35 -1.18 -3.79 8.02
C TYR A 35 -0.10 -4.89 8.03
N GLN A 36 0.00 -5.65 9.11
CA GLN A 36 0.90 -6.80 9.18
C GLN A 36 0.38 -7.97 8.33
N LYS A 37 1.29 -8.84 7.90
CA LYS A 37 0.96 -9.99 7.05
C LYS A 37 -0.17 -10.87 7.60
N ASP A 38 -0.21 -11.10 8.91
CA ASP A 38 -1.21 -11.93 9.57
C ASP A 38 -2.62 -11.32 9.52
N VAL A 39 -2.73 -10.00 9.62
CA VAL A 39 -3.98 -9.27 9.36
C VAL A 39 -4.46 -9.53 7.94
N PHE A 40 -3.58 -9.37 6.94
CA PHE A 40 -3.92 -9.64 5.55
C PHE A 40 -4.21 -11.11 5.26
N GLU A 41 -3.52 -12.04 5.92
CA GLU A 41 -3.78 -13.47 5.81
C GLU A 41 -5.22 -13.81 6.21
N LEU A 42 -5.74 -13.21 7.28
CA LEU A 42 -7.13 -13.39 7.68
C LEU A 42 -8.11 -12.86 6.63
N LEU A 43 -7.84 -11.69 6.05
CA LEU A 43 -8.71 -11.07 5.04
C LEU A 43 -8.72 -11.86 3.73
N VAL A 44 -7.54 -12.30 3.27
CA VAL A 44 -7.41 -13.16 2.08
C VAL A 44 -8.12 -14.48 2.27
N ARG A 45 -7.98 -15.14 3.44
CA ARG A 45 -8.72 -16.38 3.74
C ARG A 45 -10.24 -16.19 3.74
N ARG A 46 -10.73 -14.99 4.05
CA ARG A 46 -12.17 -14.66 4.05
C ARG A 46 -12.68 -14.20 2.68
N GLY A 47 -11.80 -13.95 1.71
CA GLY A 47 -12.20 -13.32 0.45
C GLY A 47 -12.65 -11.87 0.63
N ASP A 48 -12.19 -11.19 1.68
CA ASP A 48 -12.65 -9.86 2.06
C ASP A 48 -11.93 -8.77 1.25
N VAL A 49 -12.28 -8.69 -0.03
CA VAL A 49 -11.68 -7.76 -1.01
C VAL A 49 -11.92 -6.31 -0.59
N GLU A 50 -13.12 -5.99 -0.11
CA GLU A 50 -13.50 -4.63 0.29
C GLU A 50 -12.61 -4.13 1.44
N THR A 51 -12.40 -4.93 2.48
CA THR A 51 -11.54 -4.53 3.60
C THR A 51 -10.07 -4.45 3.19
N ILE A 52 -9.61 -5.32 2.27
CA ILE A 52 -8.26 -5.22 1.71
C ILE A 52 -8.08 -3.91 0.96
N GLN A 53 -9.00 -3.57 0.05
CA GLN A 53 -8.96 -2.32 -0.71
C GLN A 53 -9.04 -1.11 0.20
N PHE A 54 -9.90 -1.12 1.22
CA PHE A 54 -9.99 -0.06 2.21
C PHE A 54 -8.63 0.20 2.88
N LYS A 55 -8.02 -0.84 3.47
CA LYS A 55 -6.72 -0.72 4.15
C LYS A 55 -5.61 -0.28 3.21
N MET A 56 -5.59 -0.77 1.97
CA MET A 56 -4.60 -0.31 0.98
C MET A 56 -4.80 1.16 0.62
N ASN A 57 -6.04 1.59 0.43
CA ASN A 57 -6.35 2.98 0.10
C ASN A 57 -5.99 3.94 1.23
N GLU A 58 -6.10 3.54 2.50
CA GLU A 58 -5.60 4.32 3.64
C GLU A 58 -4.09 4.58 3.53
N CYS A 59 -3.29 3.53 3.31
CA CYS A 59 -1.84 3.68 3.13
C CYS A 59 -1.49 4.50 1.87
N LEU A 60 -2.16 4.23 0.75
CA LEU A 60 -1.89 4.88 -0.53
C LEU A 60 -2.25 6.37 -0.51
N ALA A 61 -3.27 6.77 0.26
CA ALA A 61 -3.60 8.18 0.47
C ALA A 61 -2.49 8.92 1.21
N LEU A 62 -1.89 8.31 2.24
CA LEU A 62 -0.75 8.91 2.95
C LEU A 62 0.47 9.07 2.04
N ALA A 63 0.76 8.04 1.24
CA ALA A 63 1.83 8.12 0.24
C ALA A 63 1.54 9.17 -0.85
N MET A 64 0.28 9.32 -1.27
CA MET A 64 -0.14 10.34 -2.23
C MET A 64 0.18 11.75 -1.72
N ASP A 65 -0.19 12.03 -0.47
CA ASP A 65 0.06 13.32 0.15
C ASP A 65 1.55 13.60 0.26
N ALA A 66 2.35 12.60 0.64
CA ALA A 66 3.82 12.70 0.71
C ALA A 66 4.47 12.98 -0.66
N LEU A 67 3.90 12.45 -1.74
CA LEU A 67 4.36 12.70 -3.11
C LEU A 67 3.90 14.06 -3.67
N GLY A 68 3.22 14.88 -2.88
CA GLY A 68 2.71 16.19 -3.29
C GLY A 68 1.44 16.12 -4.15
N GLY A 69 0.71 15.01 -4.09
CA GLY A 69 -0.58 14.81 -4.73
C GLY A 69 -0.54 14.60 -6.25
N PHE A 70 -1.73 14.59 -6.86
CA PHE A 70 -1.98 14.29 -8.28
C PHE A 70 -1.35 15.29 -9.27
N GLU A 71 -0.93 16.46 -8.80
CA GLU A 71 -0.25 17.47 -9.61
C GLU A 71 1.22 17.11 -9.88
N LYS A 72 1.81 16.21 -9.08
CA LYS A 72 3.18 15.74 -9.28
C LYS A 72 3.21 14.48 -10.16
N PRO A 73 4.25 14.29 -10.99
CA PRO A 73 4.37 13.10 -11.83
C PRO A 73 4.28 11.79 -11.04
N LEU A 74 4.91 11.74 -9.86
CA LEU A 74 4.88 10.56 -9.00
C LEU A 74 3.48 10.30 -8.43
N GLY A 75 2.87 11.30 -7.80
CA GLY A 75 1.50 11.17 -7.29
C GLY A 75 0.49 10.80 -8.39
N ARG A 76 0.63 11.32 -9.62
CA ARG A 76 -0.25 10.95 -10.73
C ARG A 76 -0.15 9.47 -11.10
N GLU A 77 1.06 8.91 -11.16
CA GLU A 77 1.22 7.48 -11.45
C GLU A 77 0.70 6.62 -10.29
N LEU A 78 0.97 7.02 -9.03
CA LEU A 78 0.41 6.35 -7.86
C LEU A 78 -1.11 6.31 -7.90
N HIS A 79 -1.77 7.41 -8.30
CA HIS A 79 -3.22 7.51 -8.38
C HIS A 79 -3.78 6.52 -9.41
N LYS A 80 -3.14 6.44 -10.58
CA LYS A 80 -3.54 5.50 -11.64
C LYS A 80 -3.44 4.05 -11.15
N LEU A 81 -2.33 3.67 -10.52
CA LEU A 81 -2.14 2.32 -9.96
C LEU A 81 -3.13 2.00 -8.82
N SER A 82 -3.40 3.00 -7.97
CA SER A 82 -4.39 2.87 -6.87
C SER A 82 -5.82 2.71 -7.40
N THR A 83 -6.13 3.32 -8.55
CA THR A 83 -7.41 3.16 -9.23
C THR A 83 -7.59 1.72 -9.70
N ASP A 84 -6.56 1.11 -10.31
CA ASP A 84 -6.62 -0.29 -10.78
C ASP A 84 -6.87 -1.26 -9.61
N LEU A 85 -6.23 -1.02 -8.45
CA LEU A 85 -6.47 -1.80 -7.23
C LEU A 85 -7.91 -1.64 -6.74
N SER A 86 -8.46 -0.42 -6.74
CA SER A 86 -9.82 -0.12 -6.28
C SER A 86 -10.91 -0.66 -7.21
N GLN A 87 -10.59 -0.97 -8.48
CA GLN A 87 -11.53 -1.56 -9.43
C GLN A 87 -11.56 -3.10 -9.40
N ALA A 88 -10.65 -3.74 -8.67
CA ALA A 88 -10.65 -5.19 -8.52
C ALA A 88 -11.92 -5.68 -7.79
N GLN A 89 -12.53 -6.74 -8.29
CA GLN A 89 -13.77 -7.34 -7.76
C GLN A 89 -13.55 -8.71 -7.14
N SER A 90 -12.33 -9.25 -7.23
CA SER A 90 -11.95 -10.54 -6.64
C SER A 90 -10.49 -10.50 -6.17
N LEU A 91 -10.09 -11.49 -5.37
CA LEU A 91 -8.69 -11.62 -4.93
C LEU A 91 -7.75 -11.79 -6.12
N GLU A 92 -8.11 -12.61 -7.11
CA GLU A 92 -7.31 -12.84 -8.30
C GLU A 92 -7.08 -11.55 -9.11
N GLN A 93 -8.07 -10.66 -9.12
CA GLN A 93 -7.96 -9.35 -9.78
C GLN A 93 -7.05 -8.37 -9.01
N LEU A 94 -6.77 -8.61 -7.73
CA LEU A 94 -5.84 -7.78 -6.95
C LEU A 94 -4.38 -8.06 -7.27
N ASP A 95 -4.02 -9.26 -7.76
CA ASP A 95 -2.62 -9.66 -7.89
C ASP A 95 -1.79 -8.73 -8.80
N GLN A 96 -2.34 -8.37 -9.96
CA GLN A 96 -1.65 -7.50 -10.93
C GLN A 96 -1.51 -6.05 -10.43
N PRO A 97 -2.59 -5.36 -10.00
CA PRO A 97 -2.48 -4.03 -9.41
C PRO A 97 -1.54 -3.99 -8.20
N LEU A 98 -1.61 -5.01 -7.34
CA LEU A 98 -0.77 -5.09 -6.15
C LEU A 98 0.72 -5.24 -6.50
N LEU A 99 1.05 -6.05 -7.51
CA LEU A 99 2.42 -6.19 -7.97
C LEU A 99 2.95 -4.87 -8.56
N ALA A 100 2.12 -4.17 -9.34
CA ALA A 100 2.46 -2.89 -9.94
C ALA A 100 2.70 -1.81 -8.86
N LEU A 101 1.80 -1.70 -7.87
CA LEU A 101 1.97 -0.81 -6.72
C LEU A 101 3.24 -1.12 -5.93
N LYS A 102 3.49 -2.40 -5.64
CA LYS A 102 4.71 -2.81 -4.92
C LYS A 102 5.98 -2.43 -5.69
N GLY A 103 6.00 -2.65 -7.01
CA GLY A 103 7.12 -2.26 -7.86
C GLY A 103 7.35 -0.76 -7.85
N TYR A 104 6.28 0.00 -8.13
CA TYR A 104 6.32 1.45 -8.16
C TYR A 104 6.82 2.06 -6.85
N LEU A 105 6.23 1.66 -5.71
CA LEU A 105 6.61 2.16 -4.39
C LEU A 105 8.06 1.79 -4.03
N LYS A 106 8.53 0.61 -4.44
CA LYS A 106 9.92 0.19 -4.25
C LYS A 106 10.91 1.05 -5.04
N ASP A 107 10.53 1.47 -6.24
CA ASP A 107 11.45 2.21 -7.15
C ASP A 107 11.62 3.68 -6.72
N ILE A 108 10.72 4.20 -5.88
CA ILE A 108 10.75 5.60 -5.43
C ILE A 108 11.17 5.77 -3.96
N LEU A 109 11.34 4.67 -3.22
CA LEU A 109 11.97 4.61 -1.89
C LEU A 109 13.48 4.34 -2.01
#